data_AF-A0A3A4PQ79-F1
#
_entry.id   AF-A0A3A4PQ79-F1
#
_cell.length_a   1.000
_cell.length_b   1.000
_cell.length_c   1.000
_cell.angle_alpha   90.00
_cell.angle_beta   90.00
_cell.angle_gamma   90.00
#
_symmetry.space_group_name_H-M   'P 1'
#
loop_
_entity.id
_entity.type
_entity.pdbx_description
1 polymer ?
#
loop_
_entity_poly.entity_id
_entity_poly.type
_entity_poly.pdbx_seq_one_letter_code
_entity_poly.pdbx_strand_id
1 'polypeptide(L)'
;MQVTLSPDIVRFVNEQLASGAYATAEDVLEAAVSALEQAEKFGEFAPGELDALLAEGEGGLQRDGALTADEVFDEIRSRSADRRKGKS
;
A
#
# COMPACT_ATOMS: atom_id res chain seq x y z
N MET A 1 20.34 -6.59 -17.43
CA MET A 1 21.30 -6.86 -16.33
C MET A 1 21.38 -8.36 -16.14
N GLN A 2 22.54 -8.93 -15.82
CA GLN A 2 22.66 -10.36 -15.52
C GLN A 2 23.00 -10.52 -14.04
N VAL A 3 22.22 -11.34 -13.34
CA VAL A 3 22.34 -11.55 -11.90
C VAL A 3 22.50 -13.03 -11.65
N THR A 4 23.49 -13.42 -10.86
CA THR A 4 23.67 -14.81 -10.44
C THR A 4 22.91 -15.03 -9.15
N LEU A 5 21.95 -15.96 -9.18
CA LEU A 5 21.13 -16.30 -8.02
C LEU A 5 21.77 -17.42 -7.20
N SER A 6 21.57 -17.40 -5.88
CA SER A 6 21.96 -18.51 -5.02
C SER A 6 21.08 -19.74 -5.28
N PRO A 7 21.56 -20.97 -4.97
CA PRO A 7 20.76 -22.18 -5.14
C PRO A 7 19.40 -22.15 -4.43
N ASP A 8 19.33 -21.51 -3.26
CA ASP A 8 18.09 -21.40 -2.49
C ASP A 8 17.07 -20.49 -3.17
N ILE A 9 17.51 -19.37 -3.77
CA ILE A 9 16.63 -18.47 -4.53
C ILE A 9 16.15 -19.17 -5.80
N VAL A 10 17.03 -19.90 -6.48
CA VAL A 10 16.64 -20.69 -7.66
C VAL A 10 15.58 -21.72 -7.30
N ARG A 11 15.72 -22.42 -6.17
CA ARG A 11 14.70 -23.35 -5.67
C ARG A 11 13.36 -22.63 -5.43
N PHE A 12 13.37 -21.49 -4.74
CA PHE A 12 12.17 -20.71 -4.49
C PHE A 12 11.47 -20.28 -5.78
N VAL A 13 12.21 -19.77 -6.77
CA VAL A 13 11.62 -19.38 -8.06
C VAL A 13 10.97 -20.59 -8.75
N ASN A 14 11.65 -21.74 -8.76
CA ASN A 14 11.09 -22.96 -9.35
C ASN A 14 9.82 -23.44 -8.66
N GLU A 15 9.72 -23.32 -7.32
CA GLU A 15 8.50 -23.65 -6.57
C GLU A 15 7.33 -22.74 -6.97
N GLN A 16 7.59 -21.45 -7.20
CA GLN A 16 6.56 -20.49 -7.63
C GLN A 16 6.12 -20.68 -9.09
N LEU A 17 7.00 -21.16 -9.95
CA LEU A 17 6.62 -21.56 -11.31
C LEU A 17 5.81 -22.86 -11.30
N ALA A 18 6.23 -23.84 -10.49
CA ALA A 18 5.54 -25.12 -10.36
C ALA A 18 4.13 -24.99 -9.78
N SER A 19 3.89 -23.98 -8.93
CA SER A 19 2.56 -23.68 -8.39
C SER A 19 1.61 -23.09 -9.44
N GLY A 20 2.14 -22.61 -10.58
CA GLY A 20 1.39 -21.90 -11.61
C GLY A 20 0.99 -20.47 -11.22
N ALA A 21 1.49 -19.95 -10.09
CA ALA A 21 1.23 -18.58 -9.66
C ALA A 21 1.92 -17.54 -10.57
N TYR A 22 3.00 -17.94 -11.25
CA TYR A 22 3.78 -17.08 -12.14
C TYR A 22 4.12 -17.83 -13.43
N ALA A 23 4.16 -17.11 -14.55
CA ALA A 23 4.42 -17.69 -15.87
C ALA A 23 5.92 -17.82 -16.16
N THR A 24 6.72 -16.88 -15.65
CA THR A 24 8.17 -16.80 -15.89
C THR A 24 8.96 -16.47 -14.63
N ALA A 25 10.26 -16.81 -14.64
CA ALA A 25 11.15 -16.48 -13.53
C ALA A 25 11.28 -14.97 -13.33
N GLU A 26 11.23 -14.21 -14.43
CA GLU A 26 11.19 -12.76 -14.44
C GLU A 26 9.98 -12.23 -13.65
N ASP A 27 8.78 -12.79 -13.82
CA ASP A 27 7.58 -12.36 -13.08
C ASP A 27 7.77 -12.51 -11.55
N VAL A 28 8.40 -13.60 -11.12
CA VAL A 28 8.70 -13.85 -9.70
C VAL A 28 9.68 -12.81 -9.17
N LEU A 29 10.70 -12.46 -9.95
CA LEU A 29 11.70 -11.46 -9.57
C LEU A 29 11.11 -10.05 -9.54
N GLU A 30 10.26 -9.68 -10.49
CA GLU A 30 9.54 -8.40 -10.48
C GLU A 30 8.62 -8.27 -9.26
N ALA A 31 7.92 -9.35 -8.90
CA ALA A 31 7.10 -9.40 -7.70
C ALA A 31 7.95 -9.24 -6.42
N ALA A 32 9.11 -9.90 -6.36
CA ALA A 32 10.03 -9.78 -5.23
C ALA A 32 10.59 -8.36 -5.06
N VAL A 33 10.99 -7.71 -6.17
CA VAL A 33 11.44 -6.30 -6.15
C VAL A 33 10.30 -5.36 -5.74
N SER A 34 9.09 -5.57 -6.27
CA SER A 34 7.93 -4.78 -5.89
C SER A 34 7.60 -4.92 -4.40
N ALA A 35 7.73 -6.12 -3.85
CA ALA A 35 7.54 -6.36 -2.42
C ALA A 35 8.63 -5.67 -1.57
N LEU A 36 9.89 -5.67 -2.04
CA LEU A 36 10.98 -4.93 -1.39
C LEU A 36 10.70 -3.42 -1.40
N GLU A 37 10.31 -2.85 -2.55
CA GLU A 37 9.96 -1.44 -2.63
C GLU A 37 8.79 -1.07 -1.71
N GLN A 38 7.79 -1.95 -1.57
CA GLN A 38 6.68 -1.73 -0.65
C GLN A 38 7.15 -1.82 0.80
N ALA A 39 8.00 -2.78 1.13
CA ALA A 39 8.59 -2.88 2.47
C ALA A 39 9.47 -1.66 2.79
N GLU A 40 10.19 -1.09 1.81
CA GLU A 40 10.97 0.13 2.02
C GLU A 40 10.07 1.38 2.11
N LYS A 41 8.98 1.44 1.33
CA LYS A 41 8.04 2.58 1.33
C LYS A 41 7.11 2.60 2.54
N PHE A 42 6.74 1.45 3.08
CA PHE A 42 5.73 1.32 4.14
C PHE A 42 6.24 0.63 5.41
N GLY A 43 7.44 0.05 5.39
CA GLY A 43 7.99 -0.76 6.50
C GLY A 43 8.76 0.04 7.55
N GLU A 44 9.11 1.29 7.29
CA GLU A 44 9.66 2.19 8.31
C GLU A 44 8.69 3.35 8.56
N PHE A 45 7.65 3.10 9.37
CA PHE A 45 7.19 4.17 10.25
C PHE A 45 8.41 4.59 11.08
N ALA A 46 8.76 5.88 11.08
CA ALA A 46 9.77 6.36 12.00
C ALA A 46 9.37 5.94 13.43
N PRO A 47 10.31 5.64 14.35
CA PRO A 47 9.95 5.26 15.71
C PRO A 47 8.95 6.25 16.33
N GLY A 48 7.75 5.76 16.68
CA GLY A 48 6.66 6.57 17.23
C GLY A 48 5.75 7.27 16.22
N GLU A 49 5.97 7.13 14.91
CA GLU A 49 5.10 7.73 13.87
C GLU A 49 3.71 7.10 13.88
N LEU A 50 3.61 5.77 14.00
CA LEU A 50 2.31 5.11 14.15
C LEU A 50 1.60 5.58 15.43
N ASP A 51 2.32 5.72 16.54
CA ASP A 51 1.76 6.21 17.80
C ASP A 51 1.28 7.67 17.66
N ALA A 52 2.00 8.50 16.92
CA ALA A 52 1.61 9.87 16.63
C ALA A 52 0.35 9.93 15.75
N LEU A 53 0.25 9.10 14.70
CA LEU A 53 -0.93 8.99 13.84
C LEU A 53 -2.16 8.51 14.62
N LEU A 54 -1.97 7.55 15.53
CA LEU A 54 -3.03 7.07 16.42
C LEU A 54 -3.48 8.16 17.39
N ALA A 55 -2.54 8.85 18.05
CA ALA A 55 -2.84 9.95 18.97
C ALA A 55 -3.56 11.11 18.26
N GLU A 56 -3.19 11.44 17.03
CA GLU A 56 -3.89 12.42 16.19
C GLU A 56 -5.33 11.97 15.92
N GLY A 57 -5.53 10.72 15.51
CA GLY A 57 -6.85 10.14 15.24
C GLY A 57 -7.76 10.13 16.49
N GLU A 58 -7.23 9.72 17.64
CA GLU A 58 -7.94 9.74 18.92
C GLU A 58 -8.32 11.16 19.35
N GLY A 59 -7.40 12.12 19.19
CA GLY A 59 -7.67 13.53 19.46
C GLY A 59 -8.76 14.11 18.55
N GLY A 60 -8.76 13.73 17.27
CA GLY A 60 -9.83 14.07 16.33
C GLY A 60 -11.18 13.48 16.75
N LEU A 61 -11.21 12.20 17.14
CA LEU A 61 -12.43 11.53 17.59
C LEU A 61 -13.04 12.20 18.84
N GLN A 62 -12.20 12.65 19.78
CA GLN A 62 -12.67 13.35 20.98
C GLN A 62 -13.20 14.75 20.67
N ARG A 63 -12.56 15.47 19.74
CA ARG A 63 -12.93 16.85 19.39
C ARG A 63 -14.16 16.90 18.49
N ASP A 64 -14.17 16.09 17.45
CA ASP A 64 -15.10 16.20 16.32
C ASP A 64 -16.12 15.06 16.28
N GLY A 65 -15.93 14.01 17.11
CA GLY A 65 -16.78 12.82 17.12
C GLY A 65 -16.48 11.87 15.97
N ALA A 66 -17.20 10.74 15.93
CA ALA A 66 -17.11 9.79 14.83
C ALA A 66 -17.96 10.28 13.65
N LEU A 67 -17.44 10.14 12.43
CA LEU A 67 -18.23 10.34 11.21
C LEU A 67 -18.94 9.04 10.83
N THR A 68 -20.19 9.14 10.45
CA THR A 68 -20.92 8.05 9.80
C THR A 68 -20.49 7.91 8.35
N ALA A 69 -20.70 6.72 7.78
CA ALA A 69 -20.38 6.47 6.37
C ALA A 69 -21.12 7.44 5.43
N ASP A 70 -22.40 7.72 5.69
CA ASP A 70 -23.22 8.59 4.84
C ASP A 70 -22.68 10.03 4.82
N GLU A 71 -22.32 10.58 5.98
CA GLU A 71 -21.69 11.91 6.10
C GLU A 71 -20.39 12.00 5.27
N VAL A 72 -19.57 10.95 5.31
CA VAL A 72 -18.33 10.89 4.51
C VAL A 72 -18.63 10.87 3.01
N PHE A 73 -19.58 10.05 2.57
CA PHE A 73 -19.93 9.94 1.15
C PHE A 73 -20.53 11.24 0.61
N ASP A 74 -21.37 11.92 1.39
CA ASP A 74 -21.97 13.18 0.98
C ASP A 74 -20.94 14.31 0.85
N GLU A 75 -19.98 14.40 1.77
CA GLU A 75 -18.86 15.34 1.69
C GLU A 75 -17.97 15.07 0.46
N ILE A 76 -17.66 13.79 0.17
CA ILE A 76 -16.88 13.41 -1.01
C ILE A 76 -17.61 13.82 -2.31
N ARG A 77 -18.93 13.60 -2.37
CA ARG A 77 -19.76 13.99 -3.52
C ARG A 77 -19.79 15.50 -3.70
N SER A 78 -19.93 16.25 -2.60
CA SER A 78 -19.93 17.72 -2.57
C SER A 78 -18.62 18.28 -3.12
N ARG A 79 -17.47 17.86 -2.57
CA ARG A 79 -16.13 18.26 -3.04
C ARG A 79 -15.91 17.92 -4.51
N SER A 80 -16.43 16.78 -4.96
CA SER A 80 -16.32 16.35 -6.37
C SER A 80 -17.21 17.17 -7.31
N ALA A 81 -18.34 17.69 -6.83
CA ALA A 81 -19.19 18.62 -7.59
C ALA A 81 -18.52 20.00 -7.70
N ASP A 82 -17.91 20.50 -6.64
CA ASP A 82 -17.23 21.81 -6.63
C ASP A 82 -16.01 21.83 -7.55
N ARG A 83 -15.21 20.75 -7.55
CA ARG A 83 -14.10 20.59 -8.51
C ARG A 83 -14.55 20.59 -9.97
N ARG A 84 -15.76 20.06 -10.26
CA ARG A 84 -16.32 20.06 -11.61
C ARG A 84 -16.82 21.45 -12.02
N LYS A 85 -17.35 22.23 -11.09
CA LYS A 85 -17.79 23.62 -11.34
C LYS A 85 -16.62 24.59 -11.52
N GLY A 86 -15.51 24.40 -10.80
CA GLY A 86 -14.31 25.23 -10.91
C GLY A 86 -13.44 24.97 -12.16
N LYS A 87 -13.82 24.01 -13.01
CA LYS A 87 -13.14 23.70 -14.29
C LYS A 87 -13.91 24.22 -15.50
N SER A 88 -14.95 25.05 -15.29
CA SER A 88 -15.72 25.72 -16.34
C SER A 88 -15.31 27.18 -16.51
#